data_AF-A0AAX0R0U6-F1
#
_entry.id   AF-A0AAX0R0U6-F1
#
_cell.length_a   1.000
_cell.length_b   1.000
_cell.length_c   1.000
_cell.angle_alpha   90.00
_cell.angle_beta   90.00
_cell.angle_gamma   90.00
#
_symmetry.space_group_name_H-M   'P 1'
#
loop_
_entity.id
_entity.type
_entity.pdbx_description
1 polymer ?
#
loop_
_entity_poly.entity_id
_entity_poly.type
_entity_poly.pdbx_seq_one_letter_code
_entity_poly.pdbx_strand_id
1 'polypeptide(L)'
;MFRRLFRNAARKFGARYDYDVGYMEDLAELSPGGFAKLALLTPFTQERFGVPAAPYYAAKFIAARTAGCGPCAMLVVRMAEEAGVSAQQLASIARPGSADADMRLAADYATAVLANSFDLADMIETAASGKKASGACFSRRRRPILPHLKAGRRRGAELRPAAG
;
A
#
# COMPACT_ATOMS: atom_id res chain seq x y z
N MET A 1 10.94 -10.33 25.99
CA MET A 1 11.70 -10.80 24.81
C MET A 1 11.03 -10.43 23.48
N PHE A 2 9.74 -10.77 23.29
CA PHE A 2 8.98 -10.49 22.05
C PHE A 2 8.96 -9.02 21.61
N ARG A 3 8.82 -8.06 22.55
CA ARG A 3 8.89 -6.62 22.26
C ARG A 3 10.16 -6.20 21.50
N ARG A 4 11.33 -6.66 21.97
CA ARG A 4 12.63 -6.36 21.34
C ARG A 4 12.74 -7.00 19.96
N LEU A 5 12.25 -8.23 19.81
CA LEU A 5 12.22 -8.93 18.52
C LEU A 5 11.38 -8.17 17.49
N PHE A 6 10.17 -7.76 17.86
CA PHE A 6 9.26 -7.00 17.00
C PHE A 6 9.80 -5.63 16.62
N ARG A 7 10.41 -4.92 17.57
CA ARG A 7 11.09 -3.65 17.29
C ARG A 7 12.25 -3.82 16.31
N ASN A 8 13.05 -4.86 16.48
CA ASN A 8 14.13 -5.17 15.55
C ASN A 8 13.59 -5.53 14.16
N ALA A 9 12.48 -6.26 14.06
CA ALA A 9 11.82 -6.55 12.78
C ALA A 9 11.32 -5.27 12.10
N ALA A 10 10.68 -4.37 12.85
CA ALA A 10 10.27 -3.05 12.34
C ALA A 10 11.47 -2.25 11.83
N ARG A 11 12.57 -2.18 12.59
CA ARG A 11 13.79 -1.47 12.18
C ARG A 11 14.41 -2.04 10.91
N LYS A 12 14.47 -3.36 10.79
CA LYS A 12 14.94 -4.02 9.55
C LYS A 12 14.08 -3.67 8.36
N PHE A 13 12.75 -3.64 8.53
CA PHE A 13 11.83 -3.21 7.48
C PHE A 13 12.04 -1.74 7.10
N GLY A 14 12.15 -0.86 8.09
CA GLY A 14 12.41 0.56 7.88
C GLY A 14 13.74 0.80 7.15
N ALA A 15 14.80 0.07 7.53
CA ALA A 15 16.10 0.17 6.87
C ALA A 15 16.09 -0.36 5.42
N ARG A 16 15.37 -1.45 5.14
CA ARG A 16 15.25 -2.01 3.79
C ARG A 16 14.60 -1.05 2.80
N TYR A 17 13.60 -0.30 3.26
CA TYR A 17 12.77 0.53 2.39
C TYR A 17 12.92 2.04 2.62
N ASP A 18 13.87 2.46 3.46
CA ASP A 18 14.01 3.85 3.92
C ASP A 18 12.66 4.44 4.40
N TYR A 19 11.99 3.69 5.28
CA TYR A 19 10.61 3.96 5.70
C TYR A 19 10.51 4.19 7.22
N ASP A 20 9.80 5.26 7.60
CA ASP A 20 9.49 5.54 9.00
C ASP A 20 8.56 4.49 9.60
N VAL A 21 9.14 3.65 10.47
CA VAL A 21 8.51 2.57 11.21
C VAL A 21 8.22 2.93 12.67
N GLY A 22 8.31 4.21 13.06
CA GLY A 22 8.09 4.63 14.46
C GLY A 22 6.74 4.14 15.01
N TYR A 23 5.68 4.14 14.20
CA TYR A 23 4.39 3.60 14.61
C TYR A 23 4.41 2.08 14.86
N MET A 24 5.26 1.33 14.15
CA MET A 24 5.42 -0.10 14.35
C MET A 24 6.19 -0.37 15.65
N GLU A 25 7.18 0.46 15.97
CA GLU A 25 7.89 0.40 17.25
C GLU A 25 6.95 0.71 18.42
N ASP A 26 6.14 1.77 18.28
CA ASP A 26 5.13 2.16 19.26
C ASP A 26 4.10 1.02 19.45
N LEU A 27 3.63 0.41 18.35
CA LEU A 27 2.70 -0.71 18.40
C LEU A 27 3.31 -1.96 19.05
N ALA A 28 4.58 -2.26 18.77
CA ALA A 28 5.30 -3.37 19.40
C ALA A 28 5.43 -3.16 20.93
N GLU A 29 5.57 -1.92 21.37
CA GLU A 29 5.62 -1.57 22.79
C GLU A 29 4.23 -1.66 23.42
N LEU A 30 3.23 -1.01 22.84
CA LEU A 30 1.87 -0.93 23.39
C LEU A 30 1.15 -2.29 23.38
N SER A 31 1.28 -3.06 22.30
CA SER A 31 0.59 -4.35 22.14
C SER A 31 1.39 -5.33 21.26
N PRO A 32 2.22 -6.20 21.88
CA PRO A 32 2.95 -7.24 21.15
C PRO A 32 2.03 -8.16 20.35
N GLY A 33 0.82 -8.46 20.87
CA GLY A 33 -0.19 -9.23 20.16
C GLY A 33 -0.77 -8.50 18.94
N GLY A 34 -0.94 -7.17 19.04
CA GLY A 34 -1.33 -6.33 17.91
C GLY A 34 -0.26 -6.30 16.82
N PHE A 35 1.01 -6.17 17.20
CA PHE A 35 2.13 -6.26 16.27
C PHE A 35 2.19 -7.63 15.58
N ALA A 36 2.04 -8.73 16.33
CA ALA A 36 2.05 -10.07 15.75
C ALA A 36 0.96 -10.24 14.68
N LYS A 37 -0.25 -9.73 14.94
CA LYS A 37 -1.34 -9.74 13.95
C LYS A 37 -1.00 -8.92 12.69
N LEU A 38 -0.38 -7.74 12.87
CA LEU A 38 0.09 -6.93 11.74
C LEU A 38 1.18 -7.64 10.93
N ALA A 39 2.14 -8.27 11.62
CA ALA A 39 3.21 -9.04 10.98
C ALA A 39 2.67 -10.21 10.16
N LEU A 40 1.64 -10.90 10.65
CA LEU A 40 0.97 -11.99 9.92
C LEU A 40 0.13 -11.48 8.74
N LEU A 41 -0.46 -10.29 8.85
CA LEU A 41 -1.26 -9.69 7.77
C LEU A 41 -0.40 -9.18 6.60
N THR A 42 0.83 -8.72 6.88
CA THR A 42 1.72 -8.10 5.89
C THR A 42 1.99 -8.99 4.66
N PRO A 43 2.44 -10.26 4.78
CA PRO A 43 2.69 -11.10 3.62
C PRO A 43 1.43 -11.35 2.80
N PHE A 44 0.28 -11.52 3.46
CA PHE A 44 -1.01 -11.68 2.77
C PHE A 44 -1.36 -10.44 1.92
N THR A 45 -1.10 -9.23 2.42
CA THR A 45 -1.35 -8.00 1.66
C THR A 45 -0.33 -7.73 0.55
N GLN A 46 0.81 -8.44 0.57
CA GLN A 46 1.86 -8.35 -0.45
C GLN A 46 1.73 -9.44 -1.53
N GLU A 47 0.90 -10.45 -1.30
CA GLU A 47 0.60 -11.49 -2.28
C GLU A 47 -0.07 -10.88 -3.52
N ARG A 48 0.36 -11.34 -4.70
CA ARG A 48 -0.12 -10.82 -5.99
C ARG A 48 -1.25 -11.66 -6.57
N PHE A 49 -1.46 -12.87 -6.06
CA PHE A 49 -2.54 -13.77 -6.49
C PHE A 49 -2.58 -14.04 -8.00
N GLY A 50 -1.43 -14.03 -8.68
CA GLY A 50 -1.33 -14.23 -10.12
C GLY A 50 -1.30 -12.95 -10.97
N VAL A 51 -1.47 -11.76 -10.36
CA VAL A 51 -1.35 -10.48 -11.07
C VAL A 51 0.12 -10.18 -11.40
N PRO A 52 0.44 -9.75 -12.63
CA PRO A 52 1.78 -9.30 -12.98
C PRO A 52 2.26 -8.13 -12.10
N ALA A 53 3.58 -8.00 -11.90
CA ALA A 53 4.14 -6.98 -10.99
C ALA A 53 3.70 -5.56 -11.35
N ALA A 54 3.81 -5.20 -12.63
CA ALA A 54 3.53 -3.85 -13.12
C ALA A 54 2.10 -3.35 -12.80
N PRO A 55 1.01 -4.03 -13.21
CA PRO A 55 -0.35 -3.63 -12.85
C PRO A 55 -0.63 -3.70 -11.34
N TYR A 56 -0.07 -4.68 -10.62
CA TYR A 56 -0.23 -4.76 -9.16
C TYR A 56 0.34 -3.53 -8.45
N TYR A 57 1.58 -3.15 -8.78
CA TYR A 57 2.22 -1.98 -8.16
C TYR A 57 1.63 -0.66 -8.65
N ALA A 58 1.09 -0.59 -9.87
CA ALA A 58 0.31 0.55 -10.35
C ALA A 58 -0.91 0.81 -9.46
N ALA A 59 -1.77 -0.19 -9.26
CA ALA A 59 -2.94 -0.09 -8.39
C ALA A 59 -2.56 0.27 -6.94
N LYS A 60 -1.53 -0.39 -6.40
CA LYS A 60 -1.04 -0.16 -5.04
C LYS A 60 -0.50 1.26 -4.84
N PHE A 61 0.17 1.81 -5.86
CA PHE A 61 0.71 3.17 -5.84
C PHE A 61 -0.42 4.20 -5.82
N ILE A 62 -1.45 4.03 -6.66
CA ILE A 62 -2.64 4.89 -6.65
C ILE A 62 -3.32 4.85 -5.28
N ALA A 63 -3.53 3.65 -4.70
CA ALA A 63 -4.13 3.54 -3.37
C ALA A 63 -3.33 4.29 -2.28
N ALA A 64 -2.01 4.17 -2.29
CA ALA A 64 -1.14 4.87 -1.34
C ALA A 64 -1.16 6.40 -1.55
N ARG A 65 -1.20 6.86 -2.80
CA ARG A 65 -1.29 8.28 -3.19
C ARG A 65 -2.62 8.89 -2.76
N THR A 66 -3.74 8.25 -3.08
CA THR A 66 -5.09 8.70 -2.76
C THR A 66 -5.33 8.76 -1.25
N ALA A 67 -4.69 7.88 -0.48
CA ALA A 67 -4.74 7.93 0.98
C ALA A 67 -3.98 9.14 1.60
N GLY A 68 -3.29 9.96 0.78
CA GLY A 68 -2.53 11.12 1.26
C GLY A 68 -1.25 10.76 2.02
N CYS A 69 -0.79 9.51 1.94
CA CYS A 69 0.42 9.06 2.63
C CYS A 69 1.64 9.07 1.69
N GLY A 70 2.32 10.22 1.59
CA GLY A 70 3.55 10.37 0.80
C GLY A 70 4.61 9.28 1.06
N PRO A 71 4.96 8.99 2.33
CA PRO A 71 5.89 7.90 2.65
C PRO A 71 5.39 6.51 2.23
N CYS A 72 4.09 6.27 2.25
CA CYS A 72 3.52 4.98 1.81
C CYS A 72 3.64 4.84 0.29
N ALA A 73 3.47 5.93 -0.47
CA ALA A 73 3.66 5.91 -1.91
C ALA A 73 5.12 5.61 -2.26
N MET A 74 6.08 6.21 -1.55
CA MET A 74 7.51 5.90 -1.74
C MET A 74 7.86 4.46 -1.35
N LEU A 75 7.29 3.94 -0.26
CA LEU A 75 7.42 2.53 0.11
C LEU A 75 6.93 1.61 -1.02
N VAL A 76 5.82 1.94 -1.67
CA VAL A 76 5.32 1.18 -2.83
C VAL A 76 6.29 1.25 -4.01
N VAL A 77 6.88 2.41 -4.29
CA VAL A 77 7.92 2.54 -5.34
C VAL A 77 9.10 1.62 -5.04
N ARG A 78 9.60 1.58 -3.79
CA ARG A 78 10.71 0.69 -3.42
C ARG A 78 10.36 -0.80 -3.57
N MET A 79 9.16 -1.19 -3.13
CA MET A 79 8.69 -2.58 -3.32
C MET A 79 8.52 -2.93 -4.80
N ALA A 80 8.13 -1.97 -5.64
CA ALA A 80 8.00 -2.15 -7.08
C ALA A 80 9.37 -2.36 -7.74
N GLU A 81 10.37 -1.57 -7.35
CA GLU A 81 11.75 -1.70 -7.82
C GLU A 81 12.31 -3.11 -7.55
N GLU A 82 12.10 -3.63 -6.33
CA GLU A 82 12.50 -5.01 -5.98
C GLU A 82 11.79 -6.09 -6.81
N ALA A 83 10.58 -5.79 -7.32
CA ALA A 83 9.81 -6.67 -8.18
C ALA A 83 10.06 -6.44 -9.68
N GLY A 84 11.06 -5.64 -10.04
CA GLY A 84 11.45 -5.35 -11.42
C GLY A 84 10.64 -4.27 -12.12
N VAL A 85 9.86 -3.47 -11.38
CA VAL A 85 9.07 -2.35 -11.92
C VAL A 85 9.75 -1.05 -11.53
N SER A 86 10.26 -0.33 -12.53
CA SER A 86 10.99 0.92 -12.29
C SER A 86 10.09 2.05 -11.79
N ALA A 87 10.66 2.99 -11.04
CA ALA A 87 9.97 4.22 -10.64
C ALA A 87 9.45 5.02 -11.86
N GLN A 88 10.16 4.95 -13.00
CA GLN A 88 9.73 5.61 -14.25
C GLN A 88 8.46 4.98 -14.82
N GLN A 89 8.32 3.65 -14.76
CA GLN A 89 7.08 2.96 -15.15
C GLN A 89 5.90 3.33 -14.23
N LEU A 90 6.14 3.50 -12.93
CA LEU A 90 5.07 3.99 -12.04
C LEU A 90 4.73 5.46 -12.31
N ALA A 91 5.74 6.29 -12.59
CA ALA A 91 5.55 7.70 -12.91
C ALA A 91 4.79 7.91 -14.23
N SER A 92 4.92 7.00 -15.19
CA SER A 92 4.20 7.10 -16.47
C SER A 92 2.69 6.98 -16.32
N ILE A 93 2.19 6.36 -15.24
CA ILE A 93 0.75 6.32 -14.91
C ILE A 93 0.18 7.74 -14.77
N ALA A 94 0.96 8.68 -14.23
CA ALA A 94 0.53 10.06 -14.03
C ALA A 94 0.39 10.87 -15.34
N ARG A 95 0.89 10.35 -16.46
CA ARG A 95 0.84 11.01 -17.78
C ARG A 95 -0.02 10.18 -18.75
N PRO A 96 -1.10 10.76 -19.30
CA PRO A 96 -1.93 10.08 -20.30
C PRO A 96 -1.09 9.52 -21.46
N GLY A 97 -1.37 8.26 -21.86
CA GLY A 97 -0.76 7.63 -23.04
C GLY A 97 0.69 7.12 -22.87
N SER A 98 1.32 7.28 -21.71
CA SER A 98 2.72 6.87 -21.50
C SER A 98 2.92 5.58 -20.69
N ALA A 99 1.86 5.11 -20.03
CA ALA A 99 1.87 3.86 -19.29
C ALA A 99 1.46 2.69 -20.19
N ASP A 100 2.00 1.52 -19.86
CA ASP A 100 1.50 0.24 -20.39
C ASP A 100 -0.01 0.09 -20.12
N ALA A 101 -0.72 -0.56 -21.05
CA ALA A 101 -2.17 -0.67 -21.01
C ALA A 101 -2.69 -1.37 -19.74
N ASP A 102 -2.00 -2.43 -19.29
CA ASP A 102 -2.39 -3.17 -18.08
C ASP A 102 -2.14 -2.33 -16.83
N MET A 103 -1.03 -1.58 -16.78
CA MET A 103 -0.75 -0.64 -15.69
C MET A 103 -1.80 0.46 -15.61
N ARG A 104 -2.19 1.00 -16.76
CA ARG A 104 -3.21 2.05 -16.85
C ARG A 104 -4.57 1.53 -16.39
N LEU A 105 -4.99 0.36 -16.87
CA LEU A 105 -6.24 -0.28 -16.45
C LEU A 105 -6.26 -0.51 -14.94
N ALA A 106 -5.18 -1.04 -14.37
CA ALA A 106 -5.10 -1.29 -12.93
C ALA A 106 -5.13 0.00 -12.09
N ALA A 107 -4.50 1.08 -12.58
CA ALA A 107 -4.52 2.39 -11.93
C ALA A 107 -5.91 3.04 -11.98
N ASP A 108 -6.56 3.00 -13.13
CA ASP A 108 -7.92 3.54 -13.32
C ASP A 108 -8.91 2.72 -12.48
N TYR A 109 -8.79 1.39 -12.47
CA TYR A 109 -9.59 0.50 -11.62
C TYR A 109 -9.42 0.84 -10.13
N ALA A 110 -8.18 0.99 -9.65
CA ALA A 110 -7.93 1.37 -8.26
C ALA A 110 -8.56 2.73 -7.92
N THR A 111 -8.50 3.69 -8.85
CA THR A 111 -9.14 5.00 -8.71
C THR A 111 -10.66 4.87 -8.60
N ALA A 112 -11.29 4.11 -9.49
CA ALA A 112 -12.73 3.83 -9.49
C ALA A 112 -13.19 3.16 -8.19
N VAL A 113 -12.46 2.14 -7.71
CA VAL A 113 -12.73 1.47 -6.42
C VAL A 113 -12.67 2.46 -5.26
N LEU A 114 -11.65 3.31 -5.22
CA LEU A 114 -11.46 4.29 -4.14
C LEU A 114 -12.49 5.42 -4.18
N ALA A 115 -12.91 5.83 -5.39
CA ALA A 115 -13.95 6.82 -5.62
C ALA A 115 -15.37 6.26 -5.47
N ASN A 116 -15.52 4.92 -5.37
CA ASN A 116 -16.80 4.24 -5.42
C ASN A 116 -17.63 4.65 -6.65
N SER A 117 -16.99 4.67 -7.82
CA SER A 117 -17.64 5.08 -9.07
C SER A 117 -18.62 4.01 -9.58
N PHE A 118 -19.61 4.44 -10.35
CA PHE A 118 -20.61 3.55 -10.97
C PHE A 118 -20.01 2.72 -12.12
N ASP A 119 -19.00 3.28 -12.82
CA ASP A 119 -18.29 2.64 -13.94
C ASP A 119 -17.48 1.40 -13.52
N LEU A 120 -17.36 1.12 -12.22
CA LEU A 120 -16.60 -0.01 -11.70
C LEU A 120 -17.10 -1.35 -12.27
N ALA A 121 -18.40 -1.49 -12.53
CA ALA A 121 -18.97 -2.71 -13.10
C ALA A 121 -18.42 -3.00 -14.51
N ASP A 122 -18.39 -1.99 -15.37
CA ASP A 122 -17.90 -2.10 -16.75
C ASP A 122 -16.39 -2.36 -16.80
N MET A 123 -15.64 -1.78 -15.85
CA MET A 123 -14.20 -2.03 -15.70
C MET A 123 -13.91 -3.48 -15.26
N ILE A 124 -14.76 -4.08 -14.41
CA ILE A 124 -14.63 -5.48 -14.00
C ILE A 124 -14.85 -6.40 -15.19
N GLU A 125 -15.86 -6.14 -16.01
CA GLU A 125 -16.15 -6.92 -17.21
C GLU A 125 -15.00 -6.85 -18.22
N THR A 126 -14.48 -5.64 -18.44
CA THR A 126 -13.29 -5.42 -19.28
C THR A 126 -12.09 -6.20 -18.76
N ALA A 127 -11.81 -6.13 -17.45
CA ALA A 127 -10.72 -6.88 -16.82
C ALA A 127 -10.91 -8.40 -16.90
N ALA A 128 -12.15 -8.90 -16.79
CA ALA A 128 -12.49 -10.32 -16.86
C ALA A 128 -12.34 -10.93 -18.27
N SER A 129 -12.63 -10.14 -19.30
CA SER A 129 -12.52 -10.56 -20.71
C SER A 129 -11.07 -10.68 -21.19
N GLY A 130 -10.14 -9.95 -20.55
CA GLY A 130 -8.70 -10.11 -20.75
C GLY A 130 -8.21 -11.40 -20.08
N LYS A 131 -7.63 -12.33 -20.86
CA LYS A 131 -7.02 -13.57 -20.36
C LYS A 131 -5.83 -13.29 -19.42
N LYS A 132 -6.09 -12.90 -18.17
CA LYS A 132 -5.21 -12.85 -16.96
C LYS A 132 -5.93 -12.23 -15.74
N ALA A 133 -7.26 -12.34 -15.67
CA ALA A 133 -8.11 -11.69 -14.66
C ALA A 133 -8.17 -12.37 -13.27
N SER A 134 -7.21 -13.22 -12.93
CA SER A 134 -7.18 -13.89 -11.62
C SER A 134 -6.24 -13.11 -10.72
N GLY A 135 -6.81 -12.20 -9.93
CA GLY A 135 -6.12 -11.55 -8.81
C GLY A 135 -6.53 -10.07 -8.56
N ALA A 136 -7.19 -9.42 -9.53
CA ALA A 136 -7.78 -8.08 -9.33
C ALA A 136 -9.04 -8.10 -8.44
N CYS A 137 -9.66 -9.26 -8.23
CA CYS A 137 -10.98 -9.38 -7.60
C CYS A 137 -10.96 -9.52 -6.06
N PHE A 138 -9.80 -9.52 -5.38
CA PHE A 138 -9.71 -9.70 -3.93
C PHE A 138 -9.39 -8.40 -3.17
N SER A 139 -10.21 -7.36 -3.37
CA SER A 139 -10.31 -6.29 -2.37
C SER A 139 -11.75 -5.79 -2.19
N ARG A 140 -12.66 -6.73 -1.90
CA ARG A 140 -13.90 -6.39 -1.20
C ARG A 140 -13.54 -5.77 0.15
N ARG A 141 -13.63 -4.44 0.22
CA ARG A 141 -13.73 -3.59 1.42
C ARG A 141 -12.80 -3.96 2.59
N ARG A 142 -11.57 -3.44 2.58
CA ARG A 142 -10.88 -3.02 3.82
C ARG A 142 -10.41 -1.59 3.66
N ARG A 143 -10.93 -0.67 4.49
CA ARG A 143 -10.35 0.67 4.64
C ARG A 143 -8.85 0.52 4.90
N PRO A 144 -7.96 1.33 4.32
CA PRO A 144 -6.53 1.18 4.55
C PRO A 144 -6.23 1.54 6.02
N ILE A 145 -6.02 0.53 6.87
CA ILE A 145 -5.81 0.66 8.32
C ILE A 145 -4.53 1.47 8.61
N LEU A 146 -3.50 1.31 7.76
CA LEU A 146 -2.17 1.89 7.92
C LEU A 146 -2.11 3.43 7.81
N PRO A 147 -2.71 4.08 6.78
CA PRO A 147 -2.72 5.55 6.70
C PRO A 147 -3.52 6.19 7.84
N HIS A 148 -4.60 5.58 8.32
CA HIS A 148 -5.33 6.10 9.49
C HIS A 148 -4.51 6.01 10.79
N LEU A 149 -3.75 4.93 10.99
CA LEU A 149 -2.86 4.80 12.15
C LEU A 149 -1.73 5.85 12.12
N LYS A 150 -1.14 6.10 10.95
CA LYS A 150 -0.08 7.11 10.77
C LYS A 150 -0.61 8.55 10.90
N ALA A 151 -1.79 8.83 10.37
CA ALA A 151 -2.47 10.12 10.54
C ALA A 151 -2.84 10.38 12.00
N GLY A 152 -3.28 9.35 12.75
CA GLY A 152 -3.57 9.44 14.18
C GLY A 152 -2.33 9.81 15.01
N ARG A 153 -1.16 9.23 14.69
CA ARG A 153 0.11 9.56 15.35
C ARG A 153 0.54 11.02 15.12
N ARG A 154 0.38 11.54 13.89
CA ARG A 154 0.71 12.95 13.58
C ARG A 154 -0.18 13.93 14.35
N ARG A 155 -1.50 13.69 14.39
CA ARG A 155 -2.43 14.52 15.16
C ARG A 155 -2.22 14.40 16.67
N GLY A 156 -1.84 13.22 17.17
CA GLY A 156 -1.48 13.03 18.57
C GLY A 156 -0.17 13.73 18.97
N ALA A 157 0.76 13.90 18.04
CA ALA A 157 1.99 14.67 18.25
C ALA A 157 1.75 16.18 18.25
N GLU A 158 0.80 16.68 17.44
CA GLU A 158 0.38 18.10 17.43
C GLU A 158 -0.43 18.50 18.67
N LEU A 159 -1.10 17.55 19.34
CA LEU A 159 -1.92 17.79 20.53
C LEU A 159 -1.16 17.62 21.86
N ARG A 160 0.14 17.35 21.84
CA ARG A 160 0.93 17.26 23.07
C ARG A 160 1.29 18.69 23.50
N PRO A 161 0.76 19.22 24.63
CA PRO A 161 1.16 20.54 25.09
C PRO A 161 2.66 20.52 25.34
N ALA A 162 3.34 21.59 24.93
CA ALA A 162 4.70 21.86 25.36
C ALA A 162 4.68 21.86 26.90
N ALA A 163 5.29 20.84 27.49
CA ALA A 163 5.48 20.79 28.93
C ALA A 163 6.43 21.93 29.30
N GLY A 164 5.85 23.02 29.81
CA GLY A 164 6.48 24.09 30.56
C GLY A 164 5.74 24.22 31.88
#